data_AF-A0A2E0PIB8-F1
#
_entry.id   AF-A0A2E0PIB8-F1
#
_cell.length_a   1.000
_cell.length_b   1.000
_cell.length_c   1.000
_cell.angle_alpha   90.00
_cell.angle_beta   90.00
_cell.angle_gamma   90.00
#
_symmetry.space_group_name_H-M   'P 1'
#
loop_
_entity.id
_entity.type
_entity.pdbx_description
1 polymer ?
#
loop_
_entity_poly.entity_id
_entity_poly.type
_entity_poly.pdbx_seq_one_letter_code
_entity_poly.pdbx_strand_id
1 'polypeptide(L)'
;MNGLDYFFLIGDFTVAIALLIGFIFAKKNNLISSAYYKLFWIGCFIGATWEFTFLFLGDEFLYPVKIWPYGLSGWPRKFSHSIWDGGIFMLGIYFCQKYLKGPLFQSFNKNELLIMLSWGIFQELLVEYLFNGRVWIYEPLPWNPIIIPPLPGSAYLSPGYTLIPQAVWVIAPIVFYFLCLKIMKEN
;
A
#
# COMPACT_ATOMS: atom_id res chain seq x y z
N MET A 1 -1.85 -10.79 -23.39
CA MET A 1 -2.44 -10.88 -22.04
C MET A 1 -3.42 -12.04 -22.01
N ASN A 2 -3.40 -12.84 -20.96
CA ASN A 2 -4.37 -13.91 -20.73
C ASN A 2 -5.50 -13.42 -19.80
N GLY A 3 -6.47 -14.28 -19.50
CA GLY A 3 -7.60 -13.91 -18.62
C GLY A 3 -7.19 -13.49 -17.21
N LEU A 4 -6.12 -14.07 -16.66
CA LEU A 4 -5.60 -13.70 -15.33
C LEU A 4 -5.00 -12.29 -15.35
N ASP A 5 -4.30 -11.91 -16.42
CA ASP A 5 -3.74 -10.57 -16.56
C ASP A 5 -4.85 -9.49 -16.58
N TYR A 6 -5.96 -9.75 -17.28
CA TYR A 6 -7.12 -8.86 -17.29
C TYR A 6 -7.83 -8.83 -15.94
N PHE A 7 -7.89 -9.97 -15.23
CA PHE A 7 -8.45 -10.01 -13.88
C PHE A 7 -7.65 -9.13 -12.92
N PHE A 8 -6.32 -9.17 -12.95
CA PHE A 8 -5.49 -8.29 -12.13
C PHE A 8 -5.65 -6.82 -12.50
N LEU A 9 -5.65 -6.48 -13.79
CA LEU A 9 -5.85 -5.11 -14.26
C LEU A 9 -7.20 -4.56 -13.80
N ILE A 10 -8.29 -5.28 -14.09
CA ILE A 10 -9.65 -4.84 -13.76
C ILE A 10 -9.83 -4.78 -12.24
N GLY A 11 -9.33 -5.79 -11.52
CA GLY A 11 -9.40 -5.86 -10.06
C GLY A 11 -8.70 -4.67 -9.40
N ASP A 12 -7.50 -4.33 -9.87
CA ASP A 12 -6.72 -3.21 -9.35
C ASP A 12 -7.51 -1.89 -9.40
N PHE A 13 -7.97 -1.49 -10.58
CA PHE A 13 -8.71 -0.25 -10.75
C PHE A 13 -10.10 -0.29 -10.10
N THR A 14 -10.77 -1.44 -10.10
CA THR A 14 -12.10 -1.59 -9.49
C THR A 14 -12.03 -1.33 -7.99
N VAL A 15 -11.03 -1.87 -7.30
CA VAL A 15 -10.87 -1.65 -5.86
C VAL A 15 -10.47 -0.21 -5.58
N ALA A 16 -9.55 0.38 -6.34
CA ALA A 16 -9.19 1.79 -6.17
C ALA A 16 -10.41 2.72 -6.33
N ILE A 17 -11.23 2.50 -7.35
CA ILE A 17 -12.47 3.26 -7.56
C ILE A 17 -13.45 3.04 -6.41
N ALA A 18 -13.63 1.79 -5.96
CA ALA A 18 -14.52 1.46 -4.84
C ALA A 18 -14.08 2.13 -3.53
N LEU A 19 -12.77 2.16 -3.24
CA LEU A 19 -12.21 2.88 -2.09
C LEU A 19 -12.49 4.38 -2.19
N LEU A 20 -12.17 4.99 -3.33
CA LEU A 20 -12.38 6.42 -3.55
C LEU A 20 -13.85 6.81 -3.37
N ILE A 21 -14.76 6.11 -4.08
CA ILE A 21 -16.20 6.35 -3.98
C ILE A 21 -16.69 6.08 -2.56
N GLY A 22 -16.23 4.99 -1.93
CA GLY A 22 -16.58 4.61 -0.58
C GLY A 22 -16.25 5.68 0.45
N PHE A 23 -15.03 6.23 0.42
CA PHE A 23 -14.62 7.30 1.34
C PHE A 23 -15.34 8.62 1.06
N ILE A 24 -15.56 8.99 -0.20
CA ILE A 24 -16.35 10.18 -0.57
C ILE A 24 -17.80 10.04 -0.06
N PHE A 25 -18.42 8.89 -0.30
CA PHE A 25 -19.78 8.59 0.14
C PHE A 25 -19.88 8.60 1.67
N ALA A 26 -18.95 7.92 2.35
CA ALA A 26 -18.90 7.88 3.81
C ALA A 26 -18.76 9.29 4.40
N LYS A 27 -17.94 10.15 3.80
CA LYS A 27 -17.81 11.54 4.24
C LYS A 27 -19.07 12.36 3.98
N LYS A 28 -19.69 12.23 2.81
CA LYS A 28 -20.94 12.95 2.46
C LYS A 28 -22.10 12.58 3.37
N ASN A 29 -22.18 11.33 3.80
CA ASN A 29 -23.22 10.84 4.69
C ASN A 29 -22.85 10.94 6.18
N ASN A 30 -21.76 11.63 6.54
CA ASN A 30 -21.27 11.77 7.91
C ASN A 30 -21.00 10.45 8.65
N LEU A 31 -20.72 9.37 7.90
CA LEU A 31 -20.37 8.06 8.48
C LEU A 31 -18.94 8.05 9.04
N ILE A 32 -18.09 8.94 8.55
CA ILE A 32 -16.72 9.16 9.04
C ILE A 32 -16.50 10.64 9.34
N SER A 33 -15.68 10.92 10.35
CA SER A 33 -15.28 12.28 10.67
C SER A 33 -14.35 12.87 9.59
N SER A 34 -14.21 14.20 9.60
CA SER A 34 -13.25 14.89 8.72
C SER A 34 -11.81 14.42 8.95
N ALA A 35 -11.47 13.99 10.17
CA ALA A 35 -10.15 13.47 10.51
C ALA A 35 -9.86 12.17 9.73
N TYR A 36 -10.75 11.18 9.77
CA TYR A 36 -10.58 9.92 9.03
C TYR A 36 -10.56 10.13 7.52
N TYR A 37 -11.40 11.03 7.00
CA TYR A 37 -11.36 11.39 5.57
C TYR A 37 -10.02 12.03 5.16
N LYS A 38 -9.49 12.94 5.99
CA LYS A 38 -8.17 13.53 5.78
C LYS A 38 -7.06 12.48 5.85
N LEU A 39 -7.14 11.53 6.78
CA LEU A 39 -6.17 10.45 6.92
C LEU A 39 -6.15 9.50 5.74
N PHE A 40 -7.30 9.18 5.14
CA PHE A 40 -7.34 8.41 3.89
C PHE A 40 -6.50 9.10 2.80
N TRP A 41 -6.71 10.40 2.57
CA TRP A 41 -5.92 11.15 1.59
C TRP A 41 -4.44 11.27 1.96
N ILE A 42 -4.11 11.45 3.24
CA ILE A 42 -2.72 11.42 3.71
C ILE A 42 -2.07 10.07 3.39
N GLY A 43 -2.79 8.97 3.59
CA GLY A 43 -2.34 7.63 3.22
C GLY A 43 -2.09 7.52 1.72
N CYS A 44 -2.99 8.06 0.88
CA CYS A 44 -2.78 8.10 -0.57
C CYS A 44 -1.55 8.92 -0.97
N PHE A 45 -1.32 10.06 -0.34
CA PHE A 45 -0.15 10.89 -0.61
C PHE A 45 1.15 10.22 -0.18
N ILE A 46 1.15 9.55 0.96
CA ILE A 46 2.27 8.72 1.40
C ILE A 46 2.52 7.62 0.37
N GLY A 47 1.49 6.89 -0.06
CA GLY A 47 1.58 5.87 -1.12
C GLY A 47 2.20 6.38 -2.42
N ALA A 48 1.72 7.53 -2.87
CA ALA A 48 2.23 8.19 -4.06
C ALA A 48 3.73 8.50 -3.98
N THR A 49 4.30 8.72 -2.78
CA THR A 49 5.73 9.01 -2.67
C THR A 49 6.60 7.88 -3.20
N TRP A 50 6.33 6.61 -2.87
CA TRP A 50 7.13 5.49 -3.40
C TRP A 50 6.62 5.02 -4.76
N GLU A 51 5.31 5.02 -5.00
CA GLU A 51 4.77 4.53 -6.28
C GLU A 51 5.31 5.34 -7.47
N PHE A 52 5.38 6.66 -7.31
CA PHE A 52 5.98 7.53 -8.31
C PHE A 52 7.51 7.52 -8.27
N THR A 53 8.13 7.42 -7.10
CA THR A 53 9.60 7.26 -7.05
C THR A 53 10.05 6.02 -7.83
N PHE A 54 9.37 4.89 -7.64
CA PHE A 54 9.69 3.65 -8.36
C PHE A 54 9.40 3.78 -9.86
N LEU A 55 8.37 4.54 -10.25
CA LEU A 55 8.12 4.86 -11.65
C LEU A 55 9.26 5.70 -12.25
N PHE A 56 9.78 6.69 -11.51
CA PHE A 56 10.87 7.56 -11.98
C PHE A 56 12.23 6.86 -12.00
N LEU A 57 12.46 5.88 -11.13
CA LEU A 57 13.63 5.01 -11.22
C LEU A 57 13.60 4.10 -12.47
N GLY A 58 12.43 3.97 -13.09
CA GLY A 58 12.26 3.27 -14.37
C GLY A 58 12.39 1.76 -14.28
N ASP A 59 12.42 1.14 -15.46
CA ASP A 59 12.44 -0.32 -15.61
C ASP A 59 13.74 -0.96 -15.06
N GLU A 60 14.79 -0.16 -14.84
CA GLU A 60 16.02 -0.61 -14.15
C GLU A 60 15.78 -0.98 -12.69
N PHE A 61 14.72 -0.44 -12.07
CA PHE A 61 14.35 -0.74 -10.69
C PHE A 61 13.06 -1.56 -10.58
N LEU A 62 12.00 -1.14 -11.27
CA LEU A 62 10.68 -1.76 -11.21
C LEU A 62 10.10 -1.84 -12.62
N TYR A 63 10.00 -3.06 -13.14
CA TYR A 63 9.41 -3.29 -14.46
C TYR A 63 8.16 -4.19 -14.37
N PRO A 64 7.16 -3.95 -15.24
CA PRO A 64 6.00 -4.81 -15.32
C PRO A 64 6.34 -6.15 -15.98
N VAL A 65 5.88 -7.26 -15.40
CA VAL A 65 5.97 -8.59 -16.05
C VAL A 65 5.12 -8.63 -17.32
N LYS A 66 4.00 -7.89 -17.30
CA LYS A 66 3.09 -7.71 -18.44
C LYS A 66 2.71 -6.25 -18.57
N ILE A 67 2.86 -5.71 -19.77
CA ILE A 67 2.42 -4.36 -20.11
C ILE A 67 0.91 -4.38 -20.30
N TRP A 68 0.19 -3.73 -19.39
CA TRP A 68 -1.23 -3.41 -19.52
C TRP A 68 -1.49 -2.43 -20.68
N PRO A 69 -2.58 -2.62 -21.44
CA PRO A 69 -2.90 -1.85 -22.64
C PRO A 69 -3.20 -0.39 -22.32
N TYR A 70 -3.25 0.45 -23.37
CA TYR A 70 -3.65 1.86 -23.28
C TYR A 70 -2.79 2.71 -22.32
N GLY A 71 -1.54 2.29 -22.06
CA GLY A 71 -0.64 2.98 -21.14
C GLY A 71 -1.00 2.80 -19.66
N LEU A 72 -1.91 1.87 -19.32
CA LEU A 72 -2.36 1.66 -17.95
C LEU A 72 -1.24 1.16 -17.02
N SER A 73 -0.14 0.64 -17.55
CA SER A 73 1.04 0.24 -16.76
C SER A 73 1.79 1.41 -16.13
N GLY A 74 1.65 2.63 -16.68
CA GLY A 74 2.38 3.80 -16.23
C GLY A 74 1.68 4.51 -15.06
N TRP A 75 1.49 5.82 -15.22
CA TRP A 75 0.86 6.70 -14.24
C TRP A 75 -0.50 6.19 -13.72
N PRO A 76 -1.43 5.67 -14.56
CA PRO A 76 -2.74 5.23 -14.07
C PRO A 76 -2.65 4.16 -12.97
N ARG A 77 -1.80 3.15 -13.15
CA ARG A 77 -1.56 2.12 -12.14
C ARG A 77 -0.93 2.71 -10.86
N LYS A 78 0.00 3.66 -10.98
CA LYS A 78 0.61 4.32 -9.81
C LYS A 78 -0.41 5.11 -8.99
N PHE A 79 -1.33 5.80 -9.65
CA PHE A 79 -2.47 6.43 -8.97
C PHE A 79 -3.39 5.42 -8.29
N SER A 80 -3.72 4.33 -8.99
CA SER A 80 -4.54 3.25 -8.45
C SER A 80 -3.93 2.67 -7.17
N HIS A 81 -2.65 2.28 -7.24
CA HIS A 81 -1.89 1.77 -6.09
C HIS A 81 -1.80 2.78 -4.94
N SER A 82 -1.62 4.06 -5.24
CA SER A 82 -1.63 5.11 -4.19
C SER A 82 -2.98 5.14 -3.45
N ILE A 83 -4.10 4.92 -4.15
CA ILE A 83 -5.43 4.83 -3.51
C ILE A 83 -5.56 3.55 -2.67
N TRP A 84 -5.00 2.43 -3.16
CA TRP A 84 -4.89 1.20 -2.37
C TRP A 84 -4.13 1.42 -1.07
N ASP A 85 -2.98 2.10 -1.12
CA ASP A 85 -2.17 2.41 0.06
C ASP A 85 -2.97 3.20 1.10
N GLY A 86 -3.74 4.20 0.65
CA GLY A 86 -4.69 4.92 1.50
C GLY A 86 -5.68 3.97 2.19
N GLY A 87 -6.28 3.05 1.46
CA GLY A 87 -7.16 2.02 2.01
C GLY A 87 -6.47 1.11 3.03
N ILE A 88 -5.26 0.65 2.72
CA ILE A 88 -4.44 -0.23 3.58
C ILE A 88 -4.12 0.47 4.91
N PHE A 89 -3.73 1.74 4.88
CA PHE A 89 -3.49 2.51 6.10
C PHE A 89 -4.75 2.66 6.95
N MET A 90 -5.89 2.93 6.31
CA MET A 90 -7.17 3.05 7.03
C MET A 90 -7.60 1.72 7.66
N LEU A 91 -7.29 0.57 7.05
CA LEU A 91 -7.49 -0.73 7.69
C LEU A 91 -6.59 -0.91 8.92
N GLY A 92 -5.36 -0.38 8.91
CA GLY A 92 -4.50 -0.34 10.09
C GLY A 92 -5.14 0.42 11.26
N ILE A 93 -5.76 1.57 10.98
CA ILE A 93 -6.55 2.32 11.97
C ILE A 93 -7.74 1.50 12.47
N TYR A 94 -8.47 0.85 11.56
CA TYR A 94 -9.60 -0.01 11.92
C TYR A 94 -9.17 -1.16 12.86
N PHE A 95 -8.02 -1.79 12.63
CA PHE A 95 -7.52 -2.82 13.54
C PHE A 95 -7.18 -2.27 14.93
N CYS A 96 -6.62 -1.06 15.02
CA CYS A 96 -6.41 -0.40 16.31
C CYS A 96 -7.76 -0.19 17.02
N GLN A 97 -8.77 0.31 16.33
CA GLN A 97 -10.13 0.50 16.88
C GLN A 97 -10.79 -0.81 17.32
N LYS A 98 -10.53 -1.89 16.59
CA LYS A 98 -11.12 -3.20 16.87
C LYS A 98 -10.49 -3.89 18.08
N TYR A 99 -9.17 -3.78 18.25
CA TYR A 99 -8.43 -4.58 19.23
C TYR A 99 -7.95 -3.80 20.46
N LEU A 100 -7.85 -2.48 20.38
CA LEU A 100 -7.42 -1.64 21.50
C LEU A 100 -8.63 -0.93 22.13
N LYS A 101 -8.49 -0.62 23.41
CA LYS A 101 -9.49 0.12 24.20
C LYS A 101 -8.95 1.48 24.58
N GLY A 102 -9.86 2.45 24.73
CA GLY A 102 -9.53 3.80 25.18
C GLY A 102 -9.35 4.80 24.04
N PRO A 103 -8.92 6.03 24.34
CA PRO A 103 -8.69 7.05 23.34
C PRO A 103 -7.51 6.66 22.46
N LEU A 104 -7.77 6.46 21.16
CA LEU A 104 -6.75 6.07 20.20
C LEU A 104 -6.14 7.29 19.52
N PHE A 105 -4.85 7.18 19.21
CA PHE A 105 -4.06 8.19 18.49
C PHE A 105 -4.04 9.58 19.15
N GLN A 106 -4.24 9.66 20.47
CA GLN A 106 -4.17 10.92 21.24
C GLN A 106 -2.76 11.19 21.79
N SER A 107 -1.98 10.13 21.97
CA SER A 107 -0.57 10.18 22.38
C SER A 107 0.14 8.93 21.87
N PHE A 108 1.47 8.95 21.87
CA PHE A 108 2.24 7.79 21.44
C PHE A 108 1.88 6.55 22.26
N ASN A 109 1.51 5.48 21.57
CA ASN A 109 1.17 4.20 22.11
C ASN A 109 1.83 3.10 21.28
N LYS A 110 2.72 2.35 21.93
CA LYS A 110 3.45 1.25 21.29
C LYS A 110 2.54 0.17 20.71
N ASN A 111 1.35 -0.06 21.28
CA ASN A 111 0.42 -1.08 20.81
C ASN A 111 -0.29 -0.66 19.52
N GLU A 112 -0.62 0.63 19.38
CA GLU A 112 -1.16 1.17 18.13
C GLU A 112 -0.12 1.01 17.01
N LEU A 113 1.11 1.47 17.27
CA LEU A 113 2.21 1.35 16.31
C LEU A 113 2.50 -0.12 15.97
N LEU A 114 2.49 -1.02 16.96
CA LEU A 114 2.70 -2.45 16.74
C LEU A 114 1.63 -3.04 15.82
N ILE A 115 0.35 -2.74 16.05
CA ILE A 115 -0.74 -3.22 15.16
C ILE A 115 -0.52 -2.70 13.74
N MET A 116 -0.20 -1.42 13.58
CA MET A 116 0.02 -0.83 12.25
C MET A 116 1.22 -1.44 11.54
N LEU A 117 2.32 -1.69 12.25
CA LEU A 117 3.51 -2.36 11.71
C LEU A 117 3.23 -3.82 11.36
N SER A 118 2.58 -4.58 12.24
CA SER A 118 2.22 -5.97 11.98
C SER A 118 1.28 -6.10 10.79
N TRP A 119 0.33 -5.17 10.64
CA TRP A 119 -0.53 -5.10 9.47
C TRP A 119 0.25 -4.77 8.20
N GLY A 120 1.14 -3.77 8.25
CA GLY A 120 1.99 -3.40 7.12
C GLY A 120 2.86 -4.56 6.64
N ILE A 121 3.56 -5.24 7.55
CA ILE A 121 4.40 -6.42 7.22
C ILE A 121 3.55 -7.55 6.65
N PHE A 122 2.38 -7.83 7.24
CA PHE A 122 1.50 -8.87 6.71
C PHE A 122 1.04 -8.56 5.27
N GLN A 123 0.66 -7.30 5.00
CA GLN A 123 0.25 -6.88 3.67
C GLN A 123 1.39 -6.90 2.66
N GLU A 124 2.57 -6.44 3.06
CA GLU A 124 3.79 -6.54 2.27
C GLU A 124 4.04 -7.98 1.83
N LEU A 125 4.13 -8.91 2.78
CA LEU A 125 4.44 -10.31 2.48
C LEU A 125 3.40 -10.93 1.55
N LEU A 126 2.12 -10.57 1.74
CA LEU A 126 1.01 -11.02 0.92
C LEU A 126 1.09 -10.45 -0.50
N VAL A 127 1.35 -9.16 -0.64
CA VAL A 127 1.47 -8.46 -1.93
C VAL A 127 2.66 -9.02 -2.72
N GLU A 128 3.83 -9.16 -2.10
CA GLU A 128 5.00 -9.76 -2.73
C GLU A 128 4.73 -11.22 -3.12
N TYR A 129 4.11 -12.01 -2.23
CA TYR A 129 3.80 -13.41 -2.52
C TYR A 129 2.86 -13.59 -3.72
N LEU A 130 1.83 -12.73 -3.81
CA LEU A 130 0.79 -12.83 -4.84
C LEU A 130 1.22 -12.20 -6.16
N PHE A 131 1.93 -11.06 -6.14
CA PHE A 131 2.10 -10.23 -7.34
C PHE A 131 3.54 -10.14 -7.85
N ASN A 132 4.56 -10.32 -7.01
CA ASN A 132 5.95 -10.29 -7.47
C ASN A 132 6.23 -11.48 -8.40
N GLY A 133 6.77 -11.21 -9.59
CA GLY A 133 6.95 -12.17 -10.67
C GLY A 133 5.68 -12.53 -11.44
N ARG A 134 4.51 -11.98 -11.07
CA ARG A 134 3.25 -12.11 -11.85
C ARG A 134 2.83 -10.81 -12.51
N VAL A 135 2.91 -9.70 -11.77
CA VAL A 135 2.47 -8.37 -12.21
C VAL A 135 3.66 -7.43 -12.39
N TRP A 136 4.59 -7.43 -11.44
CA TRP A 136 5.81 -6.63 -11.48
C TRP A 136 6.99 -7.42 -10.90
N ILE A 137 8.19 -6.94 -11.16
CA ILE A 137 9.43 -7.43 -10.55
C ILE A 137 10.23 -6.22 -10.11
N TYR A 138 10.79 -6.30 -8.90
CA TYR A 138 11.84 -5.40 -8.44
C TYR A 138 13.19 -5.99 -8.79
N GLU A 139 14.04 -5.22 -9.48
CA GLU A 139 15.35 -5.69 -9.91
C GLU A 139 16.29 -5.88 -8.70
N PRO A 140 16.98 -7.04 -8.58
CA PRO A 140 18.00 -7.26 -7.56
C PRO A 140 19.26 -6.42 -7.82
N LEU A 141 19.30 -5.22 -7.25
CA LEU A 141 20.43 -4.29 -7.39
C LEU A 141 21.34 -4.34 -6.14
N PRO A 142 22.61 -3.88 -6.21
CA PRO A 142 23.49 -3.84 -5.03
C PRO A 142 22.93 -3.08 -3.83
N TRP A 143 22.08 -2.07 -4.09
CA TRP A 143 21.38 -1.27 -3.07
C TRP A 143 19.91 -1.71 -2.85
N ASN A 144 19.43 -2.68 -3.64
CA ASN A 144 18.14 -3.34 -3.49
C ASN A 144 18.32 -4.88 -3.47
N PRO A 145 19.16 -5.43 -2.58
CA PRO A 145 19.45 -6.86 -2.59
C PRO A 145 18.21 -7.67 -2.22
N ILE A 146 18.15 -8.92 -2.68
CA ILE A 146 17.17 -9.91 -2.20
C ILE A 146 17.48 -10.21 -0.73
N ILE A 147 16.51 -9.97 0.15
CA ILE A 147 16.63 -10.23 1.59
C ILE A 147 15.82 -11.45 2.03
N ILE A 148 14.79 -11.82 1.27
CA ILE A 148 14.06 -13.08 1.46
C ILE A 148 14.06 -13.82 0.12
N PRO A 149 14.59 -15.06 0.05
CA PRO A 149 14.55 -15.83 -1.18
C PRO A 149 13.10 -16.17 -1.59
N PRO A 150 12.85 -16.54 -2.85
CA PRO A 150 11.53 -16.98 -3.29
C PRO A 150 10.95 -18.05 -2.36
N LEU A 151 9.69 -17.86 -1.95
CA LEU A 151 9.00 -18.80 -1.08
C LEU A 151 8.32 -19.91 -1.91
N PRO A 152 8.07 -21.09 -1.33
CA PRO A 152 7.29 -22.12 -2.00
C PRO A 152 5.92 -21.58 -2.46
N GLY A 153 5.61 -21.72 -3.75
CA GLY A 153 4.36 -21.20 -4.35
C GLY A 153 4.45 -19.76 -4.90
N SER A 154 5.59 -19.08 -4.74
CA SER A 154 5.89 -17.83 -5.44
C SER A 154 5.87 -18.02 -6.97
N ALA A 155 5.72 -16.92 -7.69
CA ALA A 155 5.73 -16.95 -9.15
C ALA A 155 7.07 -17.44 -9.70
N TYR A 156 7.05 -18.14 -10.84
CA TYR A 156 8.26 -18.65 -11.48
C TYR A 156 9.30 -17.55 -11.80
N LEU A 157 8.84 -16.34 -12.11
CA LEU A 157 9.70 -15.20 -12.41
C LEU A 157 10.06 -14.36 -11.18
N SER A 158 9.62 -14.73 -9.97
CA SER A 158 9.93 -13.95 -8.77
C SER A 158 11.41 -14.10 -8.42
N PRO A 159 12.17 -13.00 -8.31
CA PRO A 159 13.56 -13.06 -7.84
C PRO A 159 13.68 -13.26 -6.32
N GLY A 160 12.56 -13.19 -5.58
CA GLY A 160 12.56 -13.04 -4.13
C GLY A 160 12.24 -11.60 -3.73
N TYR A 161 12.31 -11.31 -2.44
CA TYR A 161 11.80 -10.07 -1.87
C TYR A 161 12.99 -9.15 -1.62
N THR A 162 12.96 -7.96 -2.20
CA THR A 162 14.11 -7.06 -2.25
C THR A 162 14.04 -5.97 -1.17
N LEU A 163 15.18 -5.47 -0.71
CA LEU A 163 15.28 -4.57 0.45
C LEU A 163 14.41 -3.29 0.37
N ILE A 164 14.38 -2.58 -0.76
CA ILE A 164 13.74 -1.25 -0.84
C ILE A 164 12.22 -1.31 -0.63
N PRO A 165 11.46 -2.15 -1.37
CA PRO A 165 10.04 -2.34 -1.10
C PRO A 165 9.78 -2.66 0.38
N GLN A 166 10.56 -3.57 0.96
CA GLN A 166 10.43 -3.99 2.36
C GLN A 166 10.60 -2.82 3.32
N ALA A 167 11.63 -2.00 3.09
CA ALA A 167 11.88 -0.80 3.89
C ALA A 167 10.72 0.19 3.80
N VAL A 168 10.11 0.37 2.62
CA VAL A 168 8.92 1.23 2.46
C VAL A 168 7.77 0.74 3.33
N TRP A 169 7.49 -0.57 3.32
CA TRP A 169 6.41 -1.17 4.12
C TRP A 169 6.65 -1.09 5.64
N VAL A 170 7.88 -0.89 6.10
CA VAL A 170 8.20 -0.63 7.51
C VAL A 170 8.14 0.87 7.84
N ILE A 171 8.71 1.72 6.99
CA ILE A 171 8.82 3.16 7.25
C ILE A 171 7.46 3.85 7.10
N ALA A 172 6.68 3.49 6.09
CA ALA A 172 5.45 4.21 5.77
C ALA A 172 4.38 4.13 6.88
N PRO A 173 4.13 2.97 7.53
CA PRO A 173 3.23 2.91 8.69
C PRO A 173 3.71 3.74 9.88
N ILE A 174 5.03 3.86 10.10
CA ILE A 174 5.59 4.72 11.16
C ILE A 174 5.27 6.18 10.87
N VAL A 175 5.55 6.64 9.65
CA VAL A 175 5.26 8.02 9.23
C VAL A 175 3.76 8.30 9.34
N PHE A 176 2.94 7.39 8.83
CA PHE A 176 1.49 7.52 8.90
C PHE A 176 0.98 7.56 10.35
N TYR A 177 1.53 6.73 11.25
CA TYR A 177 1.18 6.73 12.67
C TYR A 177 1.42 8.09 13.33
N PHE A 178 2.57 8.72 13.11
CA PHE A 178 2.84 10.05 13.64
C PHE A 178 1.92 11.12 13.06
N LEU A 179 1.49 10.99 11.80
CA LEU A 179 0.47 11.86 11.22
C LEU A 179 -0.91 11.61 11.83
N CYS A 180 -1.28 10.37 12.16
CA CYS A 180 -2.49 10.07 12.93
C CYS A 180 -2.48 10.81 14.26
N LEU A 181 -1.37 10.75 15.02
CA LEU A 181 -1.22 11.47 16.29
C LEU A 181 -1.43 12.97 16.13
N LYS A 182 -0.91 13.56 15.04
CA LYS A 182 -1.08 14.99 14.77
C LYS A 182 -2.55 15.33 14.43
N ILE A 183 -3.13 14.60 13.48
CA ILE A 183 -4.48 14.91 12.97
C ILE A 183 -5.57 14.60 13.97
N MET A 184 -5.47 13.51 14.71
CA MET A 184 -6.50 13.09 15.66
C MET A 184 -6.43 13.83 17.01
N LYS A 185 -5.29 14.45 17.34
CA LYS A 185 -5.15 15.31 18.52
C LYS A 185 -5.72 16.72 18.31
N GLU A 186 -5.74 17.19 17.06
CA GLU A 186 -6.29 18.51 16.68
C GLU A 186 -7.82 18.54 16.56
N ASN A 187 -8.49 17.37 16.60
CA ASN A 187 -9.95 17.23 16.50
C ASN A 187 -10.55 16.73 17.82
#